data_AF-A0A953M940-F1
#
_entry.id   AF-A0A953M940-F1
#
_cell.length_a   1.000
_cell.length_b   1.000
_cell.length_c   1.000
_cell.angle_alpha   90.00
_cell.angle_beta   90.00
_cell.angle_gamma   90.00
#
_symmetry.space_group_name_H-M   'P 1'
#
loop_
_entity.id
_entity.type
_entity.pdbx_description
1 polymer ?
#
loop_
_entity_poly.entity_id
_entity_poly.type
_entity_poly.pdbx_seq_one_letter_code
_entity_poly.pdbx_strand_id
1 'polypeptide(L)'
;PACVHFEEFLPEFGVQADAGWAKVMAARDAGLLALEKAKAEKGLDNPLDAGLVFSDPDGVLAGFDHMDVADLCGVSRATILSGVGASGVVVQDLRDLPRCERSRKRDGTVKVRSDGGLLSDRDAEAVGV
;
A
#
# COMPACT_ATOMS: atom_id res chain seq x y z
N PRO A 1 39.68 11.28 -2.00
CA PRO A 1 39.14 9.99 -1.50
C PRO A 1 38.84 10.07 0.00
N ALA A 2 37.55 9.93 0.36
CA ALA A 2 37.09 9.82 1.74
C ALA A 2 36.99 8.32 2.12
N CYS A 3 37.32 7.97 3.36
CA CYS A 3 37.24 6.61 3.88
C CYS A 3 36.28 6.62 5.06
N VAL A 4 35.18 5.87 4.97
CA VAL A 4 34.11 5.86 6.00
C VAL A 4 34.62 5.50 7.40
N HIS A 5 35.74 4.81 7.52
CA HIS A 5 36.37 4.48 8.80
C HIS A 5 37.00 5.69 9.52
N PHE A 6 37.16 6.82 8.82
CA PHE A 6 37.69 8.06 9.37
C PHE A 6 36.64 9.18 9.43
N GLU A 7 35.39 8.89 9.06
CA GLU A 7 34.29 9.86 9.16
C GLU A 7 33.62 9.76 10.53
N GLU A 8 32.92 10.84 10.91
CA GLU A 8 32.15 10.90 12.16
C GLU A 8 30.69 10.51 11.92
N PHE A 9 30.09 9.83 12.90
CA PHE A 9 28.65 9.65 12.92
C PHE A 9 27.97 10.98 13.24
N LEU A 10 26.80 11.20 12.62
CA LEU A 10 25.92 12.27 13.06
C LEU A 10 25.50 12.02 14.52
N PRO A 11 25.78 12.96 15.44
CA PRO A 11 25.45 12.77 16.85
C PRO A 11 23.94 12.82 17.11
N GLU A 12 23.21 13.56 16.29
CA GLU A 12 21.76 13.67 16.31
C GLU A 12 21.22 13.98 14.92
N PHE A 13 19.93 13.69 14.71
CA PHE A 13 19.19 14.07 13.52
C PHE A 13 17.82 14.60 13.96
N GLY A 14 17.45 15.78 13.48
CA GLY A 14 16.23 16.51 13.86
C GLY A 14 14.93 15.95 13.29
N VAL A 15 14.85 14.65 13.07
CA VAL A 15 13.69 13.96 12.52
C VAL A 15 13.17 12.92 13.51
N GLN A 16 11.86 12.90 13.72
CA GLN A 16 11.18 11.92 14.56
C GLN A 16 10.10 11.23 13.74
N ALA A 17 9.90 9.93 13.97
CA ALA A 17 8.80 9.21 13.35
C ALA A 17 7.46 9.69 13.93
N ASP A 18 6.46 9.80 13.07
CA ASP A 18 5.08 10.07 13.50
C ASP A 18 4.60 8.94 14.43
N ALA A 19 3.94 9.29 15.55
CA ALA A 19 3.46 8.31 16.53
C ALA A 19 2.41 7.34 15.95
N GLY A 20 1.70 7.75 14.89
CA GLY A 20 0.74 6.93 14.16
C GLY A 20 1.34 5.72 13.46
N TRP A 21 2.67 5.68 13.25
CA TRP A 21 3.35 4.52 12.65
C TRP A 21 3.10 3.21 13.40
N ALA A 22 2.98 3.26 14.73
CA ALA A 22 2.65 2.05 15.50
C ALA A 22 1.31 1.44 15.06
N LYS A 23 0.32 2.29 14.75
CA LYS A 23 -0.99 1.85 14.27
C LYS A 23 -0.96 1.41 12.81
N VAL A 24 -0.16 2.05 11.96
CA VAL A 24 0.08 1.60 10.57
C VAL A 24 0.71 0.20 10.55
N MET A 25 1.71 -0.06 11.38
CA MET A 25 2.35 -1.38 11.46
C MET A 25 1.39 -2.45 11.99
N ALA A 26 0.57 -2.12 12.99
CA ALA A 26 -0.48 -3.04 13.46
C ALA A 26 -1.53 -3.34 12.37
N ALA A 27 -1.92 -2.33 11.58
CA ALA A 27 -2.83 -2.50 10.45
C ALA A 27 -2.21 -3.40 9.38
N ARG A 28 -0.93 -3.18 9.03
CA ARG A 28 -0.17 -4.04 8.11
C ARG A 28 -0.21 -5.49 8.55
N ASP A 29 0.11 -5.79 9.80
CA ASP A 29 0.15 -7.17 10.30
C ASP A 29 -1.23 -7.84 10.25
N ALA A 30 -2.28 -7.10 10.60
CA ALA A 30 -3.66 -7.57 10.45
C ALA A 30 -4.05 -7.82 8.98
N GLY A 31 -3.57 -6.96 8.06
CA GLY A 31 -3.77 -7.11 6.63
C GLY A 31 -3.08 -8.33 6.06
N LEU A 32 -1.81 -8.56 6.41
CA LEU A 32 -1.05 -9.75 5.99
C LEU A 32 -1.71 -11.04 6.50
N LEU A 33 -2.18 -11.05 7.74
CA LEU A 33 -2.94 -12.19 8.27
C LEU A 33 -4.24 -12.44 7.50
N ALA A 34 -4.95 -11.37 7.11
CA ALA A 34 -6.17 -11.49 6.30
C ALA A 34 -5.88 -12.03 4.89
N LEU A 35 -4.75 -11.64 4.28
CA LEU A 35 -4.30 -12.15 2.98
C LEU A 35 -3.98 -13.64 3.04
N GLU A 36 -3.30 -14.12 4.06
CA GLU A 36 -3.01 -15.56 4.21
C GLU A 36 -4.29 -16.40 4.30
N LYS A 37 -5.31 -15.89 5.00
CA LYS A 37 -6.64 -16.54 5.02
C LYS A 37 -7.29 -16.51 3.64
N ALA A 38 -7.25 -15.37 2.96
CA ALA A 38 -7.82 -15.22 1.62
C ALA A 38 -7.11 -16.11 0.57
N LYS A 39 -5.82 -16.37 0.73
CA LYS A 39 -5.09 -17.32 -0.10
C LYS A 39 -5.67 -18.73 0.04
N ALA A 40 -5.83 -19.20 1.28
CA ALA A 40 -6.39 -20.53 1.56
C ALA A 40 -7.87 -20.67 1.15
N GLU A 41 -8.68 -19.63 1.36
CA GLU A 41 -10.14 -19.69 1.18
C GLU A 41 -10.61 -19.28 -0.22
N LYS A 42 -9.90 -18.35 -0.88
CA LYS A 42 -10.33 -17.71 -2.14
C LYS A 42 -9.37 -17.92 -3.31
N GLY A 43 -8.23 -18.58 -3.08
CA GLY A 43 -7.20 -18.79 -4.10
C GLY A 43 -6.53 -17.49 -4.58
N LEU A 44 -6.48 -16.47 -3.72
CA LEU A 44 -5.78 -15.21 -4.00
C LEU A 44 -4.28 -15.36 -3.70
N ASP A 45 -3.56 -16.05 -4.58
CA ASP A 45 -2.13 -16.35 -4.40
C ASP A 45 -1.21 -15.13 -4.64
N ASN A 46 -1.59 -14.26 -5.57
CA ASN A 46 -0.82 -13.06 -5.90
C ASN A 46 -1.38 -11.85 -5.12
N PRO A 47 -0.63 -11.26 -4.17
CA PRO A 47 -1.11 -10.13 -3.38
C PRO A 47 -1.50 -8.89 -4.20
N LEU A 48 -0.92 -8.70 -5.39
CA LEU A 48 -1.30 -7.60 -6.29
C LEU A 48 -2.68 -7.80 -6.94
N ASP A 49 -3.28 -8.98 -6.81
CA ASP A 49 -4.67 -9.21 -7.19
C ASP A 49 -5.64 -8.91 -6.03
N ALA A 50 -5.14 -8.44 -4.89
CA ALA A 50 -5.94 -8.10 -3.72
C ALA A 50 -5.95 -6.59 -3.43
N GLY A 51 -7.01 -6.16 -2.76
CA GLY A 51 -7.09 -4.89 -2.04
C GLY A 51 -7.44 -5.15 -0.57
N LEU A 52 -7.09 -4.22 0.31
CA LEU A 52 -7.39 -4.29 1.74
C LEU A 52 -8.27 -3.12 2.15
N VAL A 53 -9.35 -3.42 2.87
CA VAL A 53 -10.19 -2.41 3.50
C VAL A 53 -9.93 -2.45 5.00
N PHE A 54 -9.40 -1.36 5.53
CA PHE A 54 -9.11 -1.17 6.94
C PHE A 54 -10.21 -0.36 7.60
N SER A 55 -10.60 -0.78 8.81
CA SER A 55 -11.36 0.09 9.70
C SER A 55 -10.41 1.01 10.47
N ASP A 56 -10.75 2.29 10.55
CA ASP A 56 -10.00 3.29 11.32
C ASP A 56 -10.92 4.06 12.28
N PRO A 57 -11.35 3.44 13.39
CA PRO A 57 -12.30 4.06 14.33
C PRO A 57 -11.72 5.31 15.02
N ASP A 58 -10.40 5.38 15.20
CA ASP A 58 -9.73 6.50 15.87
C ASP A 58 -9.15 7.54 14.88
N GLY A 59 -9.36 7.37 13.57
CA GLY A 59 -8.96 8.33 12.54
C GLY A 59 -7.45 8.49 12.32
N VAL A 60 -6.62 7.57 12.82
CA VAL A 60 -5.14 7.68 12.75
C VAL A 60 -4.62 7.23 11.39
N LEU A 61 -5.15 6.15 10.83
CA LEU A 61 -4.71 5.63 9.54
C LEU A 61 -5.09 6.60 8.40
N ALA A 62 -6.18 7.35 8.55
CA ALA A 62 -6.59 8.40 7.61
C ALA A 62 -5.57 9.55 7.44
N GLY A 63 -4.60 9.66 8.35
CA GLY A 63 -3.48 10.61 8.24
C GLY A 63 -2.34 10.16 7.33
N PHE A 64 -2.36 8.91 6.84
CA PHE A 64 -1.32 8.33 5.98
C PHE A 64 -1.83 8.17 4.54
N ASP A 65 -0.92 8.21 3.56
CA ASP A 65 -1.28 7.93 2.17
C ASP A 65 -1.74 6.48 2.04
N HIS A 66 -2.96 6.28 1.51
CA HIS A 66 -3.53 4.95 1.34
C HIS A 66 -2.73 4.10 0.35
N MET A 67 -2.05 4.70 -0.63
CA MET A 67 -1.16 4.00 -1.55
C MET A 67 0.08 3.48 -0.82
N ASP A 68 0.65 4.26 0.09
CA ASP A 68 1.78 3.79 0.91
C ASP A 68 1.35 2.65 1.85
N VAL A 69 0.15 2.73 2.43
CA VAL A 69 -0.40 1.62 3.23
C VAL A 69 -0.59 0.36 2.38
N ALA A 70 -1.04 0.50 1.12
CA ALA A 70 -1.12 -0.63 0.20
C ALA A 70 0.26 -1.24 -0.09
N ASP A 71 1.28 -0.39 -0.24
CA ASP A 71 2.66 -0.80 -0.57
C ASP A 71 3.33 -1.53 0.61
N LEU A 72 3.10 -1.06 1.84
CA LEU A 72 3.54 -1.74 3.07
C LEU A 72 2.94 -3.13 3.22
N CYS A 73 1.72 -3.33 2.70
CA CYS A 73 1.02 -4.61 2.69
C CYS A 73 1.31 -5.45 1.44
N GLY A 74 2.01 -4.89 0.44
CA GLY A 74 2.31 -5.55 -0.83
C GLY A 74 1.08 -5.81 -1.73
N VAL A 75 0.02 -5.01 -1.60
CA VAL A 75 -1.24 -5.18 -2.34
C VAL A 75 -1.48 -4.04 -3.34
N SER A 76 -2.51 -4.16 -4.18
CA SER A 76 -2.81 -3.15 -5.20
C SER A 76 -3.56 -1.93 -4.68
N ARG A 77 -4.33 -2.07 -3.59
CA ARG A 77 -5.16 -0.99 -3.05
C ARG A 77 -5.33 -1.12 -1.54
N ALA A 78 -5.31 0.00 -0.83
CA ALA A 78 -5.85 0.11 0.51
C ALA A 78 -7.00 1.13 0.55
N THR A 79 -8.06 0.81 1.28
CA THR A 79 -9.18 1.71 1.55
C THR A 79 -9.32 1.84 3.05
N ILE A 80 -9.39 3.07 3.55
CA ILE A 80 -9.52 3.36 4.98
C ILE A 80 -10.93 3.88 5.23
N LEU A 81 -11.70 3.17 6.05
CA LEU A 81 -13.07 3.54 6.39
C LEU A 81 -13.11 4.15 7.79
N SER A 82 -13.57 5.40 7.87
CA SER A 82 -13.88 6.06 9.13
C SER A 82 -15.25 5.60 9.62
N GLY A 83 -15.33 5.02 10.82
CA GLY A 83 -16.63 4.70 11.43
C GLY A 83 -16.56 3.77 12.64
N VAL A 84 -17.41 4.05 13.62
CA VAL A 84 -17.58 3.21 14.82
C VAL A 84 -18.47 2.02 14.44
N GLY A 85 -17.87 0.86 14.18
CA GLY A 85 -18.63 -0.39 14.00
C GLY A 85 -18.02 -1.42 13.05
N ALA A 86 -17.15 -1.01 12.14
CA ALA A 86 -16.34 -1.96 11.39
C ALA A 86 -15.13 -2.36 12.26
N SER A 87 -14.88 -3.66 12.45
CA SER A 87 -13.66 -4.15 13.08
C SER A 87 -12.95 -5.10 12.12
N GLY A 88 -11.61 -5.03 12.12
CA GLY A 88 -10.77 -5.90 11.30
C GLY A 88 -10.48 -5.37 9.90
N VAL A 89 -9.94 -6.27 9.07
CA VAL A 89 -9.49 -6.01 7.70
C VAL A 89 -10.23 -6.94 6.75
N VAL A 90 -10.77 -6.38 5.67
CA VAL A 90 -11.47 -7.14 4.63
C VAL A 90 -10.62 -7.20 3.37
N VAL A 91 -10.38 -8.41 2.87
CA VAL A 91 -9.71 -8.63 1.57
C VAL A 91 -10.73 -8.52 0.44
N GLN A 92 -10.43 -7.63 -0.51
CA GLN A 92 -11.14 -7.49 -1.78
C GLN A 92 -10.36 -8.23 -2.88
N ASP A 93 -11.08 -8.99 -3.70
CA ASP A 93 -10.54 -9.58 -4.93
C ASP A 93 -10.62 -8.55 -6.05
N LEU A 94 -9.49 -8.28 -6.71
CA LEU A 94 -9.36 -7.29 -7.76
C LEU A 94 -9.05 -7.93 -9.13
N ARG A 95 -9.08 -9.26 -9.27
CA ARG A 95 -8.67 -9.96 -10.50
C ARG A 95 -9.41 -9.50 -11.76
N ASP A 96 -10.65 -9.06 -11.60
CA ASP A 96 -11.50 -8.55 -12.69
C ASP A 96 -11.26 -7.07 -13.03
N LEU A 97 -10.43 -6.36 -12.26
CA LEU A 97 -10.10 -4.95 -12.53
C LEU A 97 -8.90 -4.82 -13.47
N PRO A 98 -8.75 -3.72 -14.22
CA PRO A 98 -7.59 -3.52 -15.09
C PRO A 98 -6.26 -3.57 -14.30
N ARG A 99 -5.25 -4.20 -14.91
CA ARG A 99 -3.91 -4.33 -14.35
C ARG A 99 -2.93 -3.45 -15.12
N CYS A 100 -2.20 -2.60 -14.41
CA CYS A 100 -1.15 -1.78 -14.99
C CYS A 100 -0.04 -2.65 -15.60
N GLU A 101 0.39 -2.35 -16.82
CA GLU A 101 1.42 -3.14 -17.53
C GLU A 101 2.81 -3.03 -16.91
N ARG A 102 3.13 -1.88 -16.27
CA ARG A 102 4.44 -1.63 -15.68
C ARG A 102 4.55 -2.17 -14.25
N SER A 103 3.79 -1.63 -13.31
CA SER A 103 3.83 -2.07 -11.90
C SER A 103 3.07 -3.35 -11.61
N ARG A 104 2.20 -3.81 -12.54
CA ARG A 104 1.28 -4.94 -12.32
C ARG A 104 0.21 -4.70 -11.24
N LYS A 105 0.06 -3.46 -10.75
CA LYS A 105 -0.97 -3.08 -9.77
C LYS A 105 -2.35 -2.87 -10.41
N ARG A 106 -3.38 -2.97 -9.59
CA ARG A 106 -4.79 -2.71 -9.88
C ARG A 106 -5.32 -1.57 -9.00
N ASP A 107 -4.64 -0.42 -9.02
CA ASP A 107 -4.87 0.68 -8.06
C ASP A 107 -6.20 1.43 -8.27
N GLY A 108 -6.82 1.30 -9.43
CA GLY A 108 -8.10 1.95 -9.78
C GLY A 108 -7.98 3.12 -10.75
N THR A 109 -6.75 3.52 -11.08
CA THR A 109 -6.47 4.60 -12.04
C THR A 109 -5.96 4.09 -13.39
N VAL A 110 -5.88 2.76 -13.54
CA VAL A 110 -5.39 2.08 -14.74
C VAL A 110 -6.32 2.37 -15.93
N LYS A 111 -5.76 2.96 -16.98
CA LYS A 111 -6.45 3.29 -18.25
C LYS A 111 -5.45 3.37 -19.40
N VAL A 112 -5.94 3.28 -20.62
CA VAL A 112 -5.12 3.43 -21.83
C VAL A 112 -4.57 4.85 -21.91
N ARG A 113 -3.27 4.99 -22.16
CA ARG A 113 -2.54 6.25 -22.25
C ARG A 113 -2.34 6.71 -23.70
N SER A 114 -1.73 7.89 -23.84
CA SER A 114 -1.47 8.54 -25.13
C SER A 114 -0.59 7.69 -26.07
N ASP A 115 0.29 6.85 -25.51
CA ASP A 115 1.15 5.91 -26.21
C ASP A 115 0.50 4.54 -26.47
N GLY A 116 -0.75 4.35 -26.05
CA GLY A 116 -1.48 3.09 -26.15
C GLY A 116 -1.23 2.11 -24.99
N GLY A 117 -0.32 2.41 -24.06
CA GLY A 117 -0.03 1.57 -22.90
C GLY A 117 -1.15 1.60 -21.86
N LEU A 118 -1.35 0.50 -21.15
CA LEU A 118 -2.33 0.40 -20.06
C LEU A 118 -1.66 0.68 -18.71
N LEU A 119 -1.65 1.94 -18.29
CA LEU A 119 -0.92 2.41 -17.11
C LEU A 119 -1.83 3.03 -16.04
N SER A 120 -1.44 2.90 -14.77
CA SER A 120 -1.99 3.73 -13.70
C SER A 120 -1.50 5.18 -13.81
N ASP A 121 -2.14 6.12 -13.11
CA ASP A 121 -1.76 7.53 -13.17
C ASP A 121 -0.32 7.74 -12.70
N ARG A 122 0.09 7.10 -11.60
CA ARG A 122 1.47 7.10 -11.10
C ARG A 122 2.48 6.57 -12.12
N ASP A 123 2.15 5.44 -12.74
CA ASP A 123 3.10 4.79 -13.65
C ASP A 123 3.22 5.54 -14.98
N ALA A 124 2.14 6.20 -15.44
CA ALA A 124 2.13 7.09 -16.59
C ALA A 124 2.95 8.36 -16.33
N GLU A 125 2.76 9.01 -15.17
CA GLU A 125 3.55 10.17 -14.76
C GLU A 125 5.05 9.85 -14.76
N ALA A 126 5.42 8.71 -14.17
CA ALA A 126 6.82 8.30 -14.06
C ALA A 126 7.49 7.93 -15.39
N VAL A 127 6.72 7.71 -16.47
CA VAL A 127 7.27 7.52 -17.84
C VAL A 127 6.95 8.69 -18.79
N GLY A 128 6.20 9.69 -18.32
CA GLY A 128 5.90 10.93 -19.05
C GLY A 128 4.85 10.81 -20.15
N VAL A 129 3.77 10.03 -19.95
CA VAL A 129 2.71 9.78 -20.97
C VAL A 129 1.28 10.05 -20.53
#